data_AF-A0A9P6XT33-F1
#
_entry.id   AF-A0A9P6XT33-F1
#
_cell.length_a   1.000
_cell.length_b   1.000
_cell.length_c   1.000
_cell.angle_alpha   90.00
_cell.angle_beta   90.00
_cell.angle_gamma   90.00
#
_symmetry.space_group_name_H-M   'P 1'
#
loop_
_entity.id
_entity.type
_entity.pdbx_description
1 polymer ?
#
loop_
_entity_poly.entity_id
_entity_poly.type
_entity_poly.pdbx_seq_one_letter_code
_entity_poly.pdbx_strand_id
1 'polypeptide(L)'
;MGTRASSTATLAFENCRIPRANLLCEPGDGLRILLTSLNRSRPSVAAHALGIARAAFEDAVAYINERRQFKRRVLEFQGIQFLVAALAAELATCEAWLPRS
;
A
#
# COMPACT_ATOMS: atom_id res chain seq x y z
N MET A 1 14.63 7.06 -1.68
CA MET A 1 13.86 6.43 -0.59
C MET A 1 13.08 5.25 -1.14
N GLY A 2 12.87 4.19 -0.34
CA GLY A 2 11.88 3.11 -0.58
C GLY A 2 12.05 2.27 -1.85
N THR A 3 11.27 1.18 -1.94
CA THR A 3 10.95 0.43 -3.19
C THR A 3 12.10 0.21 -4.18
N ARG A 4 13.34 0.06 -3.70
CA ARG A 4 14.57 0.04 -4.52
C ARG A 4 14.63 -1.14 -5.49
N ALA A 5 13.85 -2.18 -5.25
CA ALA A 5 13.70 -3.33 -6.12
C ALA A 5 12.84 -3.04 -7.37
N SER A 6 12.05 -1.95 -7.37
CA SER A 6 11.24 -1.54 -8.52
C SER A 6 12.06 -0.65 -9.45
N SER A 7 12.34 -1.13 -10.65
CA SER A 7 13.02 -0.31 -11.67
C SER A 7 12.13 0.87 -12.06
N THR A 8 12.64 2.08 -11.88
CA THR A 8 11.95 3.32 -12.23
C THR A 8 12.94 4.19 -13.01
N ALA A 9 12.54 4.63 -14.20
CA ALA A 9 13.38 5.41 -15.09
C ALA A 9 12.56 6.49 -15.79
N THR A 10 13.23 7.57 -16.19
CA THR A 10 12.63 8.61 -17.02
C THR A 10 12.57 8.15 -18.47
N LEU A 11 11.43 8.39 -19.12
CA LEU A 11 11.25 8.13 -20.55
C LEU A 11 11.17 9.48 -21.29
N ALA A 12 11.90 9.60 -22.40
CA ALA A 12 11.86 10.76 -23.30
C ALA A 12 11.55 10.29 -24.72
N PHE A 13 10.65 11.00 -25.39
CA PHE A 13 10.22 10.68 -26.75
C PHE A 13 10.52 11.86 -27.66
N GLU A 14 11.57 11.74 -28.48
CA GLU A 14 11.96 12.76 -29.47
C GLU A 14 11.85 12.15 -30.88
N ASN A 15 11.02 12.76 -31.74
CA ASN A 15 10.77 12.29 -33.11
C ASN A 15 10.38 10.78 -33.20
N CYS A 16 9.76 10.24 -32.15
CA CYS A 16 9.34 8.84 -32.09
C CYS A 16 8.10 8.59 -32.97
N ARG A 17 8.27 7.87 -34.09
CA ARG A 17 7.16 7.49 -34.97
C ARG A 17 6.45 6.25 -34.44
N ILE A 18 5.13 6.34 -34.24
CA ILE A 18 4.29 5.24 -33.78
C ILE A 18 3.32 4.84 -34.90
N PRO A 19 3.23 3.55 -35.28
CA PRO A 19 2.26 3.09 -36.27
C PRO A 19 0.81 3.36 -35.83
N ARG A 20 -0.07 3.71 -36.77
CA ARG A 20 -1.50 3.91 -36.46
C ARG A 20 -2.15 2.67 -35.85
N ALA A 21 -1.67 1.47 -36.20
CA ALA A 21 -2.13 0.20 -35.64
C ALA A 21 -1.87 0.07 -34.12
N ASN A 22 -0.98 0.89 -33.53
CA ASN A 22 -0.69 0.89 -32.11
C ASN A 22 -1.56 1.89 -31.33
N LEU A 23 -2.48 2.59 -31.99
CA LEU A 23 -3.45 3.46 -31.31
C LEU A 23 -4.38 2.59 -30.44
N LEU A 24 -4.45 2.91 -29.15
CA LEU A 24 -5.37 2.27 -28.23
C LEU A 24 -6.75 2.96 -28.36
N CYS A 25 -7.77 2.19 -28.76
CA CYS A 25 -9.12 2.70 -29.01
C CYS A 25 -9.13 3.86 -30.04
N GLU A 26 -10.05 4.82 -29.89
CA GLU A 26 -10.22 5.93 -30.82
C GLU A 26 -9.53 7.23 -30.34
N PRO A 27 -9.15 8.15 -31.25
CA PRO A 27 -8.63 9.45 -30.86
C PRO A 27 -9.60 10.20 -29.93
N GLY A 28 -9.10 10.62 -28.76
CA GLY A 28 -9.89 11.30 -27.73
C GLY A 28 -10.28 10.43 -26.53
N ASP A 29 -10.13 9.11 -26.61
CA ASP A 29 -10.47 8.19 -25.51
C ASP A 29 -9.49 8.17 -24.32
N GLY A 30 -8.38 8.93 -24.40
CA GLY A 30 -7.27 8.83 -23.44
C GLY A 30 -7.69 9.02 -21.98
N LEU A 31 -8.58 9.98 -21.68
CA LEU A 31 -9.07 10.21 -20.32
C LEU A 31 -9.92 9.03 -19.80
N ARG A 32 -10.78 8.47 -20.65
CA ARG A 32 -11.62 7.31 -20.32
C ARG A 32 -10.76 6.08 -20.00
N ILE A 33 -9.72 5.84 -20.81
CA ILE A 33 -8.77 4.75 -20.59
C ILE A 33 -8.03 4.95 -19.27
N LEU A 34 -7.51 6.15 -19.02
CA LEU A 34 -6.80 6.50 -17.79
C LEU A 34 -7.66 6.26 -16.56
N LEU A 35 -8.89 6.81 -16.52
CA LEU A 35 -9.78 6.67 -15.37
C LEU A 35 -10.20 5.21 -15.13
N THR A 36 -10.44 4.45 -16.20
CA THR A 36 -10.74 3.01 -16.09
C THR A 36 -9.57 2.26 -15.47
N SER A 37 -8.35 2.51 -15.94
CA SER A 37 -7.13 1.89 -15.40
C SER A 37 -6.90 2.27 -13.94
N LEU A 38 -7.05 3.56 -13.59
CA LEU A 38 -6.87 4.06 -12.23
C LEU A 38 -7.88 3.45 -11.25
N ASN A 39 -9.16 3.37 -11.65
CA ASN A 39 -10.19 2.77 -10.80
C ASN A 39 -9.88 1.29 -10.54
N ARG A 40 -9.36 0.56 -11.54
CA ARG A 40 -8.96 -0.83 -11.38
C ARG A 40 -7.71 -1.01 -10.51
N SER A 41 -6.74 -0.09 -10.57
CA SER A 41 -5.50 -0.22 -9.80
C SER A 41 -5.66 0.14 -8.33
N ARG A 42 -6.60 1.01 -7.96
CA ARG A 42 -6.77 1.49 -6.58
C ARG A 42 -6.98 0.36 -5.55
N PRO A 43 -7.90 -0.60 -5.74
CA PRO A 43 -8.05 -1.72 -4.81
C PRO A 43 -6.78 -2.57 -4.68
N SER A 44 -6.04 -2.77 -5.79
CA SER A 44 -4.79 -3.54 -5.76
C SER A 44 -3.70 -2.87 -4.92
N VAL A 45 -3.58 -1.54 -4.99
CA VAL A 45 -2.64 -0.78 -4.16
C VAL A 45 -3.06 -0.82 -2.70
N ALA A 46 -4.35 -0.70 -2.40
CA ALA A 46 -4.88 -0.82 -1.04
C ALA A 46 -4.61 -2.21 -0.45
N ALA A 47 -4.80 -3.28 -1.22
CA ALA A 47 -4.50 -4.65 -0.82
C ALA A 47 -3.00 -4.83 -0.50
N HIS A 48 -2.12 -4.26 -1.33
CA HIS A 48 -0.69 -4.32 -1.10
C HIS A 48 -0.29 -3.59 0.20
N ALA A 49 -0.83 -2.38 0.41
CA ALA A 49 -0.59 -1.61 1.63
C ALA A 49 -1.10 -2.34 2.88
N LEU A 50 -2.28 -2.99 2.79
CA LEU A 50 -2.84 -3.78 3.88
C LEU A 50 -1.93 -4.97 4.27
N GLY A 51 -1.39 -5.68 3.28
CA GLY A 51 -0.43 -6.75 3.52
C GLY A 51 0.81 -6.29 4.26
N ILE A 52 1.38 -5.14 3.87
CA ILE A 52 2.53 -4.52 4.56
C ILE A 52 2.16 -4.13 5.99
N ALA A 53 1.01 -3.47 6.18
CA ALA A 53 0.57 -3.02 7.49
C ALA A 53 0.36 -4.20 8.45
N ARG A 54 -0.22 -5.30 7.97
CA ARG A 54 -0.40 -6.53 8.74
C ARG A 54 0.94 -7.12 9.18
N ALA A 55 1.86 -7.32 8.24
CA ALA A 55 3.18 -7.88 8.55
C ALA A 55 3.93 -7.01 9.57
N ALA A 56 3.94 -5.68 9.36
CA ALA A 56 4.57 -4.75 10.28
C ALA A 56 3.91 -4.75 11.67
N PHE A 57 2.59 -4.90 11.75
CA PHE A 57 1.86 -5.00 13.01
C PHE A 57 2.20 -6.30 13.75
N GLU A 58 2.22 -7.44 13.06
CA GLU A 58 2.59 -8.74 13.63
C GLU A 58 4.02 -8.71 14.18
N ASP A 59 4.99 -8.18 13.43
CA ASP A 59 6.37 -8.00 13.86
C ASP A 59 6.47 -7.09 15.09
N ALA A 60 5.74 -5.97 15.09
CA ALA A 60 5.72 -5.05 16.21
C ALA A 60 5.16 -5.69 17.48
N VAL A 61 4.04 -6.43 17.36
CA VAL A 61 3.40 -7.14 18.48
C VAL A 61 4.33 -8.22 19.04
N ALA A 62 5.01 -8.99 18.18
CA ALA A 62 6.00 -9.97 18.63
C ALA A 62 7.11 -9.28 19.44
N TYR A 63 7.70 -8.21 18.90
CA TYR A 63 8.79 -7.50 19.55
C TYR A 63 8.41 -6.90 20.91
N ILE A 64 7.26 -6.23 21.03
CA ILE A 64 6.86 -5.59 22.31
C ILE A 64 6.51 -6.61 23.41
N ASN A 65 6.17 -7.85 23.03
CA ASN A 65 5.93 -8.95 23.97
C ASN A 65 7.23 -9.54 24.52
N GLU A 66 8.32 -9.52 23.75
CA GLU A 66 9.62 -10.05 24.16
C GLU A 66 10.51 -8.98 24.80
N ARG A 67 10.48 -7.76 24.26
CA ARG A 67 11.33 -6.65 24.70
C ARG A 67 11.00 -6.23 26.12
N ARG A 68 12.01 -6.21 26.99
CA ARG A 68 11.92 -5.71 28.37
C ARG A 68 12.70 -4.41 28.55
N GLN A 69 12.12 -3.48 29.29
CA GLN A 69 12.75 -2.25 29.72
C GLN A 69 12.19 -1.83 31.08
N PHE A 70 13.00 -1.23 31.94
CA PHE A 70 12.58 -0.87 33.30
C PHE A 70 11.97 -2.07 34.07
N LYS A 71 12.57 -3.26 33.90
CA LYS A 71 12.19 -4.55 34.52
C LYS A 71 10.80 -5.10 34.14
N ARG A 72 10.14 -4.57 33.12
CA ARG A 72 8.86 -5.08 32.61
C ARG A 72 8.86 -5.17 31.09
N ARG A 73 7.90 -5.87 30.49
CA ARG A 73 7.75 -5.89 29.02
C ARG A 73 7.33 -4.51 28.52
N VAL A 74 7.75 -4.16 27.30
CA VAL A 74 7.33 -2.90 26.65
C VAL A 74 5.81 -2.85 26.46
N LEU A 75 5.16 -3.99 26.24
CA LEU A 75 3.70 -4.08 26.20
C LEU A 75 3.01 -3.66 27.52
N GLU A 76 3.68 -3.72 28.67
CA GLU A 76 3.09 -3.39 29.97
C GLU A 76 3.01 -1.88 30.24
N PHE A 77 3.53 -1.05 29.32
CA PHE A 77 3.37 0.39 29.38
C PHE A 77 2.02 0.76 28.76
N GLN A 78 1.15 1.40 29.53
CA GLN A 78 -0.20 1.78 29.11
C GLN A 78 -0.24 2.55 27.78
N GLY A 79 0.72 3.47 27.55
CA GLY A 79 0.82 4.21 26.29
C GLY A 79 1.04 3.30 25.07
N ILE A 80 1.81 2.21 25.23
CA ILE A 80 2.02 1.22 24.18
C ILE A 80 0.74 0.40 23.96
N GLN A 81 0.03 0.04 25.03
CA GLN A 81 -1.24 -0.70 24.93
C GLN A 81 -2.28 0.08 24.14
N PHE A 82 -2.42 1.38 24.41
CA PHE A 82 -3.35 2.24 23.65
C PHE A 82 -2.96 2.36 22.19
N LEU A 83 -1.67 2.54 21.90
CA LEU A 83 -1.17 2.63 20.53
C LEU A 83 -1.44 1.34 19.75
N VAL A 84 -1.13 0.18 20.33
CA VAL A 84 -1.35 -1.12 19.68
C VAL A 84 -2.84 -1.41 19.48
N ALA A 85 -3.68 -1.05 20.46
CA ALA A 85 -5.12 -1.20 20.34
C ALA A 85 -5.71 -0.34 19.21
N ALA A 86 -5.24 0.91 19.06
CA ALA A 86 -5.67 1.79 17.97
C ALA A 86 -5.24 1.24 16.60
N LEU A 87 -3.98 0.81 16.47
CA LEU A 87 -3.47 0.21 15.24
C LEU A 87 -4.23 -1.08 14.87
N ALA A 88 -4.56 -1.92 15.86
CA ALA A 88 -5.36 -3.12 15.63
C ALA A 88 -6.77 -2.78 15.12
N ALA A 89 -7.41 -1.75 15.68
CA ALA A 89 -8.73 -1.31 15.24
C ALA A 89 -8.72 -0.74 13.81
N GLU A 90 -7.69 0.05 13.46
CA GLU A 90 -7.50 0.54 12.10
C GLU A 90 -7.27 -0.60 11.11
N LEU A 91 -6.39 -1.55 11.45
CA LEU A 91 -6.12 -2.71 10.61
C LEU A 91 -7.39 -3.53 10.34
N ALA A 92 -8.16 -3.84 11.40
CA ALA A 92 -9.42 -4.56 11.28
C ALA A 92 -10.45 -3.81 10.41
N THR A 93 -10.48 -2.48 10.50
CA THR A 93 -11.34 -1.64 9.66
C THR A 93 -10.96 -1.75 8.19
N CYS A 94 -9.65 -1.67 7.88
CA CYS A 94 -9.15 -1.83 6.52
C CYS A 94 -9.43 -3.24 5.95
N GLU A 95 -9.24 -4.29 6.75
CA GLU A 95 -9.55 -5.67 6.36
C GLU A 95 -11.04 -5.87 6.05
N ALA A 96 -11.93 -5.21 6.80
CA ALA A 96 -13.37 -5.30 6.57
C ALA A 96 -13.85 -4.47 5.36
N TRP A 97 -13.12 -3.41 5.01
CA TRP A 97 -13.47 -2.51 3.90
C TRP A 97 -13.04 -3.06 2.54
N LEU A 98 -11.83 -3.59 2.43
CA LEU A 98 -11.22 -3.96 1.14
C LEU A 98 -11.99 -5.01 0.32
N PRO A 99 -12.61 -6.06 0.91
CA PRO A 99 -13.42 -7.00 0.15
C PRO A 99 -14.74 -6.39 -0.37
N ARG A 100 -15.14 -5.22 0.14
CA ARG A 100 -16.39 -4.53 -0.18
C ARG A 100 -16.21 -3.39 -1.19
N SER A 101 -14.97 -3.09 -1.59
CA SER A 101 -14.61 -2.01 -2.53
C SER A 101 -14.51 -2.49 -3.97
#